data_AF-A0A2T1G5D3-F1
#
_entry.id   AF-A0A2T1G5D3-F1
#
_cell.length_a   1.000
_cell.length_b   1.000
_cell.length_c   1.000
_cell.angle_alpha   90.00
_cell.angle_beta   90.00
_cell.angle_gamma   90.00
#
_symmetry.space_group_name_H-M   'P 1'
#
loop_
_entity.id
_entity.type
_entity.pdbx_description
1 polymer ?
#
loop_
_entity_poly.entity_id
_entity_poly.type
_entity_poly.pdbx_seq_one_letter_code
_entity_poly.pdbx_strand_id
1 'polypeptide(L)'
;DLPQKLAEHLGLADEISALKAIQSLKKTGGVPLDWYYLAAQYFERNKGLDEAQIRAVLTDMVECATNLIKPIVEKFEIPDGWNDLRTYVSRIVSLPTGAVVKPETDPFLLELARYSAAKITGRGRENVCAMSSSAYTVTEQMEAATLFAPQVYSNRQILFNAQAAKRQICSIWSIEIMLRQILMNQTNATGGDFEGRKYRYLYLYPAYFFTPETNKFLQKAYSWIARTRFDADIRKHLITDKQIANFTLDNYQQVDSLLIKENLEAEDDRTFKISYPDNQPLTFFFLALPPGKDATDTESWVMPTWLAFALPLILDVKTVASESPVPPFISGADFEKTAVIDGEHQAIRSLIKEDNYRLDGILPRTSDKRKFSPLNALSAAYCIHLEVNRKKDGNPDWGKLSDLARDLETSPLYVFHYLNKWLRKQDKIESVPIAKIYLYLDFYYYFEPKGKPVNQMRELTELYRRFYRAKSQYAKANAVLKPIDEAADVILKFDKALANNIESLTDIVAGRLSKLMNNVRRRAAEGKPTFAFVDGKWKPALNSEEERQAIYDFAKYFVEVIFNGSLKGDRARLAGTQLNLIRDTCDYLYRLEDDKQRKEQKQDQPDELPETETELA
;
A
#
# COMPACT_ATOMS: atom_id res chain seq x y z
N ASP A 1 -51.69 -31.12 4.52
CA ASP A 1 -50.96 -29.85 4.40
C ASP A 1 -50.34 -29.53 5.75
N LEU A 2 -49.04 -29.25 5.79
CA LEU A 2 -48.28 -29.13 7.05
C LEU A 2 -48.73 -27.93 7.91
N PRO A 3 -48.96 -26.72 7.37
CA PRO A 3 -49.46 -25.58 8.14
C PRO A 3 -50.80 -25.86 8.83
N GLN A 4 -51.71 -26.58 8.17
CA GLN A 4 -53.02 -26.93 8.75
C GLN A 4 -52.87 -27.92 9.92
N LYS A 5 -51.98 -28.91 9.80
CA LYS A 5 -51.71 -29.86 10.87
C LYS A 5 -51.04 -29.21 12.08
N LEU A 6 -50.18 -28.23 11.86
CA LEU A 6 -49.58 -27.45 12.93
C LEU A 6 -50.58 -26.46 13.55
N ALA A 7 -51.50 -25.89 12.78
CA ALA A 7 -52.60 -25.09 13.31
C ALA A 7 -53.49 -25.91 14.26
N GLU A 8 -53.81 -27.16 13.89
CA GLU A 8 -54.53 -28.10 14.77
C GLU A 8 -53.74 -28.38 16.05
N HIS A 9 -52.44 -28.64 15.94
CA HIS A 9 -51.56 -28.92 17.08
C HIS A 9 -51.43 -27.73 18.04
N LEU A 10 -51.42 -26.51 17.52
CA LEU A 10 -51.35 -25.26 18.29
C LEU A 10 -52.70 -24.81 18.89
N GLY A 11 -53.78 -25.59 18.69
CA GLY A 11 -55.11 -25.22 19.17
C GLY A 11 -55.78 -24.09 18.38
N LEU A 12 -55.37 -23.89 17.12
CA LEU A 12 -55.86 -22.87 16.18
C LEU A 12 -56.70 -23.51 15.06
N ALA A 13 -57.44 -24.57 15.36
CA ALA A 13 -58.23 -25.30 14.35
C ALA A 13 -59.34 -24.44 13.72
N ASP A 14 -59.83 -23.44 14.45
CA ASP A 14 -60.80 -22.45 13.99
C ASP A 14 -60.23 -21.47 12.94
N GLU A 15 -58.92 -21.27 12.93
CA GLU A 15 -58.20 -20.38 12.00
C GLU A 15 -57.88 -21.05 10.65
N ILE A 16 -58.14 -22.34 10.49
CA ILE A 16 -57.82 -23.11 9.27
C ILE A 16 -58.51 -22.54 8.03
N SER A 17 -59.74 -22.01 8.17
CA SER A 17 -60.48 -21.39 7.06
C SER A 17 -59.81 -20.11 6.57
N ALA A 18 -59.33 -19.27 7.49
CA ALA A 18 -58.57 -18.06 7.16
C ALA A 18 -57.21 -18.42 6.56
N LEU A 19 -56.55 -19.46 7.08
CA LEU A 19 -55.28 -19.95 6.56
C LEU A 19 -55.39 -20.43 5.10
N LYS A 20 -56.46 -21.15 4.75
CA LYS A 20 -56.74 -21.55 3.36
C LYS A 20 -56.96 -20.34 2.44
N ALA A 21 -57.64 -19.31 2.93
CA ALA A 21 -57.82 -18.06 2.19
C ALA A 21 -56.46 -17.38 1.92
N ILE A 22 -55.58 -17.33 2.93
CA ILE A 22 -54.22 -16.76 2.80
C ILE A 22 -53.37 -17.57 1.82
N GLN A 23 -53.43 -18.90 1.89
CA GLN A 23 -52.73 -19.78 0.94
C GLN A 23 -53.24 -19.64 -0.51
N SER A 24 -54.50 -19.26 -0.69
CA SER A 24 -55.11 -19.03 -2.01
C SER A 24 -54.74 -17.68 -2.63
N LEU A 25 -54.24 -16.73 -1.83
CA LEU A 25 -53.65 -15.50 -2.34
C LEU A 25 -52.38 -15.88 -3.10
N LYS A 26 -52.38 -15.67 -4.43
CA LYS A 26 -51.22 -15.92 -5.29
C LYS A 26 -49.98 -15.31 -4.63
N LYS A 27 -48.96 -16.12 -4.32
CA LYS A 27 -47.68 -15.71 -3.73
C LYS A 27 -46.98 -14.68 -4.64
N THR A 28 -47.38 -13.41 -4.58
CA THR A 28 -46.85 -12.32 -5.43
C THR A 28 -45.48 -11.82 -4.94
N GLY A 29 -44.95 -12.30 -3.82
CA GLY A 29 -43.68 -11.80 -3.27
C GLY A 29 -42.86 -12.79 -2.45
N GLY A 30 -43.08 -14.10 -2.57
CA GLY A 30 -42.23 -15.12 -1.91
C GLY A 30 -42.32 -15.22 -0.38
N VAL A 31 -43.00 -14.28 0.30
CA VAL A 31 -43.18 -14.30 1.76
C VAL A 31 -44.21 -15.38 2.14
N PRO A 32 -43.86 -16.32 3.04
CA PRO A 32 -44.75 -17.39 3.48
C PRO A 32 -45.74 -16.88 4.55
N LEU A 33 -46.72 -16.06 4.12
CA LEU A 33 -47.66 -15.33 4.99
C LEU A 33 -48.52 -16.22 5.88
N ASP A 34 -48.75 -17.47 5.48
CA ASP A 34 -49.47 -18.48 6.26
C ASP A 34 -48.80 -18.79 7.61
N TRP A 35 -47.46 -18.83 7.64
CA TRP A 35 -46.70 -19.06 8.87
C TRP A 35 -46.70 -17.85 9.80
N TYR A 36 -46.59 -16.64 9.23
CA TYR A 36 -46.69 -15.40 10.00
C TYR A 36 -48.09 -15.22 10.61
N TYR A 37 -49.13 -15.58 9.86
CA TYR A 37 -50.50 -15.55 10.36
C TYR A 37 -50.70 -16.50 11.54
N LEU A 38 -50.23 -17.74 11.43
CA LEU A 38 -50.29 -18.71 12.53
C LEU A 38 -49.53 -18.24 13.77
N ALA A 39 -48.32 -17.71 13.59
CA ALA A 39 -47.54 -17.18 14.70
C ALA A 39 -48.28 -16.01 15.37
N ALA A 40 -48.81 -15.06 14.59
CA ALA A 40 -49.56 -13.93 15.13
C ALA A 40 -50.80 -14.37 15.92
N GLN A 41 -51.61 -15.28 15.37
CA GLN A 41 -52.79 -15.81 16.06
C GLN A 41 -52.43 -16.58 17.33
N TYR A 42 -51.32 -17.33 17.32
CA TYR A 42 -50.84 -18.02 18.51
C TYR A 42 -50.42 -17.05 19.62
N PHE A 43 -49.63 -16.02 19.28
CA PHE A 43 -49.18 -15.01 20.25
C PHE A 43 -50.30 -14.09 20.74
N GLU A 44 -51.33 -13.85 19.92
CA GLU A 44 -52.50 -13.10 20.34
C GLU A 44 -53.29 -13.82 21.44
N ARG A 45 -53.39 -15.16 21.34
CA ARG A 45 -54.04 -16.03 22.33
C ARG A 45 -53.14 -16.35 23.52
N ASN A 46 -51.82 -16.33 23.35
CA ASN A 46 -50.82 -16.65 24.37
C ASN A 46 -49.89 -15.45 24.63
N LYS A 47 -50.44 -14.40 25.24
CA LYS A 47 -49.68 -13.18 25.58
C LYS A 47 -48.79 -13.41 26.80
N GLY A 48 -47.56 -12.89 26.74
CA GLY A 48 -46.64 -12.89 27.89
C GLY A 48 -45.77 -14.13 28.06
N LEU A 49 -45.59 -14.93 27.00
CA LEU A 49 -44.64 -16.05 27.00
C LEU A 49 -43.20 -15.54 27.15
N ASP A 50 -42.42 -16.22 28.00
CA ASP A 50 -40.98 -15.98 28.09
C ASP A 50 -40.18 -16.74 27.00
N GLU A 51 -38.88 -16.44 26.88
CA GLU A 51 -38.03 -17.04 25.84
C GLU A 51 -37.94 -18.57 25.95
N ALA A 52 -37.95 -19.12 27.18
CA ALA A 52 -37.87 -20.55 27.42
C ALA A 52 -39.16 -21.27 26.98
N GLN A 53 -40.31 -20.68 27.26
CA GLN A 53 -41.63 -21.17 26.83
C GLN A 53 -41.79 -21.08 25.31
N ILE A 54 -41.34 -19.98 24.69
CA ILE A 54 -41.33 -19.85 23.22
C ILE A 54 -40.46 -20.95 22.59
N ARG A 55 -39.27 -21.20 23.15
CA ARG A 55 -38.40 -22.28 22.67
C ARG A 55 -39.07 -23.64 22.78
N ALA A 56 -39.74 -23.93 23.90
CA ALA A 56 -40.47 -25.18 24.09
C ALA A 56 -41.56 -25.37 23.02
N VAL A 57 -42.39 -24.35 22.78
CA VAL A 57 -43.43 -24.40 21.73
C VAL A 57 -42.82 -24.64 20.34
N LEU A 58 -41.71 -23.97 20.02
CA LEU A 58 -41.01 -24.17 18.75
C LEU A 58 -40.45 -25.60 18.64
N THR A 59 -39.88 -26.15 19.71
CA THR A 59 -39.41 -27.54 19.75
C THR A 59 -40.57 -28.52 19.53
N ASP A 60 -41.69 -28.34 20.21
CA ASP A 60 -42.88 -29.19 20.08
C ASP A 60 -43.45 -29.13 18.64
N MET A 61 -43.49 -27.95 18.03
CA MET A 61 -43.88 -27.78 16.62
C MET A 61 -42.95 -28.55 15.67
N VAL A 62 -41.64 -28.51 15.93
CA VAL A 62 -40.66 -29.25 15.13
C VAL A 62 -40.86 -30.75 15.29
N GLU A 63 -41.04 -31.25 16.52
CA GLU A 63 -41.31 -32.67 16.77
C GLU A 63 -42.60 -33.14 16.11
N CYS A 64 -43.67 -32.35 16.18
CA CYS A 64 -44.93 -32.62 15.49
C CYS A 64 -44.73 -32.72 13.97
N ALA A 65 -44.03 -31.74 13.38
CA ALA A 65 -43.71 -31.73 11.96
C ALA A 65 -42.84 -32.94 11.56
N THR A 66 -41.81 -33.27 12.35
CA THR A 66 -40.95 -34.43 12.13
C THR A 66 -41.75 -35.72 12.15
N ASN A 67 -42.65 -35.92 13.13
CA ASN A 67 -43.48 -37.11 13.22
C ASN A 67 -44.43 -37.27 12.02
N LEU A 68 -44.94 -36.16 11.47
CA LEU A 68 -45.78 -36.16 10.28
C LEU A 68 -45.01 -36.43 8.98
N ILE A 69 -43.76 -35.95 8.90
CA ILE A 69 -42.94 -35.99 7.68
C ILE A 69 -42.09 -37.27 7.60
N LYS A 70 -41.60 -37.80 8.73
CA LYS A 70 -40.72 -38.97 8.80
C LYS A 70 -41.23 -40.20 8.02
N PRO A 71 -42.50 -40.65 8.15
CA PRO A 71 -43.00 -41.80 7.38
C PRO A 71 -43.15 -41.53 5.89
N ILE A 72 -43.12 -40.26 5.46
CA ILE A 72 -43.10 -39.87 4.05
C ILE A 72 -41.65 -39.91 3.55
N VAL A 73 -40.72 -39.34 4.31
CA VAL A 73 -39.29 -39.29 3.98
C VAL A 73 -38.66 -40.68 3.89
N GLU A 74 -39.02 -41.61 4.78
CA GLU A 74 -38.51 -42.99 4.77
C GLU A 74 -38.88 -43.77 3.49
N LYS A 75 -39.84 -43.28 2.69
CA LYS A 75 -40.21 -43.88 1.40
C LYS A 75 -39.33 -43.42 0.24
N PHE A 76 -38.51 -42.40 0.44
CA PHE A 76 -37.65 -41.83 -0.59
C PHE A 76 -36.19 -41.93 -0.19
N GLU A 77 -35.35 -42.31 -1.14
CA GLU A 77 -33.91 -42.19 -0.99
C GLU A 77 -33.52 -40.74 -1.24
N ILE A 78 -33.47 -39.94 -0.18
CA ILE A 78 -33.13 -38.52 -0.27
C ILE A 78 -31.60 -38.38 -0.19
N PRO A 79 -30.94 -37.89 -1.24
CA PRO A 79 -29.51 -37.62 -1.17
C PRO A 79 -29.23 -36.50 -0.17
N ASP A 80 -28.20 -36.68 0.64
CA ASP A 80 -27.78 -35.71 1.67
C ASP A 80 -27.13 -34.43 1.11
N GLY A 81 -26.94 -34.36 -0.22
CA GLY A 81 -26.35 -33.22 -0.93
C GLY A 81 -24.82 -33.17 -0.92
N TRP A 82 -24.12 -34.12 -0.29
CA TRP A 82 -22.66 -34.05 -0.09
C TRP A 82 -21.83 -34.91 -1.05
N ASN A 83 -22.47 -35.58 -2.00
CA ASN A 83 -21.79 -36.49 -2.95
C ASN A 83 -20.69 -35.82 -3.76
N ASP A 84 -20.94 -34.61 -4.27
CA ASP A 84 -19.94 -33.85 -5.03
C ASP A 84 -18.73 -33.49 -4.16
N LEU A 85 -18.96 -33.07 -2.91
CA LEU A 85 -17.87 -32.77 -1.97
C LEU A 85 -17.06 -34.02 -1.63
N ARG A 86 -17.72 -35.16 -1.35
CA ARG A 86 -17.04 -36.44 -1.10
C ARG A 86 -16.19 -36.85 -2.29
N THR A 87 -16.70 -36.69 -3.51
CA THR A 87 -15.98 -36.97 -4.75
C THR A 87 -14.81 -36.02 -4.97
N TYR A 88 -14.98 -34.73 -4.66
CA TYR A 88 -13.92 -33.73 -4.75
C TYR A 88 -12.78 -34.04 -3.76
N VAL A 89 -13.12 -34.29 -2.49
CA VAL A 89 -12.15 -34.60 -1.44
C VAL A 89 -11.38 -35.87 -1.75
N SER A 90 -12.05 -36.95 -2.18
CA SER A 90 -11.38 -38.22 -2.51
C SER A 90 -10.40 -38.10 -3.68
N ARG A 91 -10.64 -37.15 -4.60
CA ARG A 91 -9.78 -36.89 -5.76
C ARG A 91 -8.62 -35.93 -5.47
N ILE A 92 -8.84 -34.93 -4.61
CA ILE A 92 -7.88 -33.84 -4.37
C ILE A 92 -7.01 -34.12 -3.15
N VAL A 93 -7.56 -34.70 -2.08
CA VAL A 93 -6.82 -34.94 -0.84
C VAL A 93 -5.99 -36.21 -0.98
N SER A 94 -4.68 -36.04 -1.11
CA SER A 94 -3.71 -37.15 -1.06
C SER A 94 -3.05 -37.19 0.31
N LEU A 95 -3.19 -38.31 1.02
CA LEU A 95 -2.49 -38.52 2.30
C LEU A 95 -1.08 -39.11 2.06
N PRO A 96 -0.07 -38.74 2.87
CA PRO A 96 1.35 -39.02 2.61
C PRO A 96 1.77 -40.49 2.88
N THR A 97 0.94 -41.46 2.51
CA THR A 97 1.30 -42.89 2.56
C THR A 97 1.05 -43.55 1.20
N GLY A 98 2.09 -43.59 0.36
CA GLY A 98 2.29 -44.62 -0.67
C GLY A 98 1.37 -44.62 -1.90
N ALA A 99 0.40 -43.71 -2.03
CA ALA A 99 -0.47 -43.68 -3.21
C ALA A 99 0.11 -42.76 -4.30
N VAL A 100 0.80 -43.34 -5.28
CA VAL A 100 0.87 -42.72 -6.62
C VAL A 100 -0.54 -42.81 -7.20
N VAL A 101 -1.35 -41.78 -6.97
CA VAL A 101 -2.68 -41.69 -7.58
C VAL A 101 -2.44 -41.48 -9.08
N LYS A 102 -2.74 -42.49 -9.91
CA LYS A 102 -2.73 -42.32 -11.36
C LYS A 102 -3.71 -41.19 -11.69
N PRO A 103 -3.32 -40.18 -12.50
CA PRO A 103 -4.25 -39.13 -12.89
C PRO A 103 -5.42 -39.75 -13.64
N GLU A 104 -6.62 -39.61 -13.09
CA GLU A 104 -7.86 -39.98 -13.78
C GLU A 104 -8.11 -38.97 -14.90
N THR A 105 -8.18 -39.44 -16.16
CA THR A 105 -8.42 -38.60 -17.33
C THR A 105 -9.90 -38.28 -17.53
N ASP A 106 -10.78 -39.13 -17.01
CA ASP A 106 -12.23 -39.04 -17.22
C ASP A 106 -12.86 -37.73 -16.72
N PRO A 107 -12.45 -37.17 -15.54
CA PRO A 107 -12.94 -35.87 -15.09
C PRO A 107 -12.60 -34.72 -16.04
N PHE A 108 -11.39 -34.73 -16.62
CA PHE A 108 -10.95 -33.71 -17.58
C PHE A 108 -11.73 -33.81 -18.89
N LEU A 109 -11.92 -35.03 -19.40
CA LEU A 109 -12.70 -35.25 -20.62
C LEU A 109 -14.17 -34.81 -20.44
N LEU A 110 -14.74 -35.06 -19.26
CA LEU A 110 -16.09 -34.62 -18.93
C LEU A 110 -16.18 -33.09 -18.81
N GLU A 111 -15.21 -32.43 -18.16
CA GLU A 111 -15.12 -30.97 -18.11
C GLU A 111 -15.01 -30.36 -19.52
N LEU A 112 -14.15 -30.92 -20.38
CA LEU A 112 -13.97 -30.45 -21.76
C LEU A 112 -15.24 -30.63 -22.60
N ALA A 113 -15.93 -31.77 -22.44
CA ALA A 113 -17.21 -32.03 -23.10
C ALA A 113 -18.28 -31.03 -22.68
N ARG A 114 -18.44 -30.80 -21.37
CA ARG A 114 -19.39 -29.81 -20.83
C ARG A 114 -19.07 -28.39 -21.26
N TYR A 115 -17.79 -28.01 -21.25
CA TYR A 115 -17.35 -26.70 -21.72
C TYR A 115 -17.71 -26.49 -23.19
N SER A 116 -17.48 -27.51 -24.02
CA SER A 116 -17.82 -27.48 -25.45
C SER A 116 -19.34 -27.40 -25.66
N ALA A 117 -20.11 -28.20 -24.91
CA ALA A 117 -21.57 -28.20 -24.96
C ALA A 117 -22.19 -26.86 -24.48
N ALA A 118 -21.56 -26.19 -23.52
CA ALA A 118 -21.99 -24.86 -23.04
C ALA A 118 -21.85 -23.75 -24.09
N LYS A 119 -21.07 -23.99 -25.17
CA LYS A 119 -20.89 -23.09 -26.31
C LYS A 119 -21.86 -23.34 -27.46
N ILE A 120 -22.66 -24.40 -27.40
CA ILE A 120 -23.67 -24.73 -28.42
C ILE A 120 -24.89 -23.82 -28.24
N THR A 121 -25.37 -23.23 -29.34
CA THR A 121 -26.63 -22.47 -29.36
C THR A 121 -27.81 -23.38 -29.70
N GLY A 122 -28.78 -23.50 -28.79
CA GLY A 122 -30.01 -24.28 -29.02
C GLY A 122 -30.05 -25.62 -28.28
N ARG A 123 -30.56 -26.67 -28.93
CA ARG A 123 -30.75 -28.01 -28.34
C ARG A 123 -29.41 -28.71 -28.15
N GLY A 124 -29.17 -29.27 -26.95
CA GLY A 124 -27.88 -29.88 -26.57
C GLY A 124 -26.94 -28.95 -25.80
N ARG A 125 -27.41 -27.74 -25.44
CA ARG A 125 -26.69 -26.85 -24.52
C ARG A 125 -26.72 -27.41 -23.11
N GLU A 126 -25.54 -27.47 -22.48
CA GLU A 126 -25.41 -27.80 -21.07
C GLU A 126 -25.04 -26.57 -20.23
N ASN A 127 -25.48 -26.57 -18.98
CA ASN A 127 -25.09 -25.57 -18.00
C ASN A 127 -23.74 -25.94 -17.41
N VAL A 128 -22.84 -24.96 -17.37
CA VAL A 128 -21.50 -25.13 -16.82
C VAL A 128 -21.24 -24.10 -15.73
N CYS A 129 -20.44 -24.49 -14.73
CA CYS A 129 -19.99 -23.57 -13.71
C CYS A 129 -19.21 -22.40 -14.33
N ALA A 130 -19.65 -21.18 -14.04
CA ALA A 130 -19.03 -19.95 -14.54
C ALA A 130 -17.59 -19.72 -14.00
N MET A 131 -17.18 -20.43 -12.94
CA MET A 131 -15.87 -20.29 -12.28
C MET A 131 -14.87 -21.38 -12.67
N SER A 132 -15.24 -22.66 -12.61
CA SER A 132 -14.32 -23.78 -12.87
C SER A 132 -14.64 -24.62 -14.11
N SER A 133 -15.80 -24.49 -14.73
CA SER A 133 -16.28 -25.46 -15.74
C SER A 133 -16.43 -26.92 -15.23
N SER A 134 -16.24 -27.17 -13.94
CA SER A 134 -16.07 -28.51 -13.37
C SER A 134 -17.24 -29.46 -13.63
N ALA A 135 -16.95 -30.76 -13.59
CA ALA A 135 -17.91 -31.85 -13.76
C ALA A 135 -18.97 -32.01 -12.63
N TYR A 136 -18.92 -31.20 -11.58
CA TYR A 136 -19.87 -31.27 -10.46
C TYR A 136 -21.25 -30.73 -10.82
N THR A 137 -22.22 -30.94 -9.92
CA THR A 137 -23.60 -30.47 -10.06
C THR A 137 -23.64 -28.95 -10.09
N VAL A 138 -24.44 -28.38 -10.98
CA VAL A 138 -24.51 -26.93 -11.21
C VAL A 138 -25.92 -26.42 -10.92
N THR A 139 -26.00 -25.33 -10.18
CA THR A 139 -27.25 -24.64 -9.82
C THR A 139 -27.20 -23.17 -10.20
N GLU A 140 -28.37 -22.56 -10.39
CA GLU A 140 -28.47 -21.12 -10.57
C GLU A 140 -27.96 -20.39 -9.33
N GLN A 141 -27.08 -19.41 -9.55
CA GLN A 141 -26.58 -18.58 -8.47
C GLN A 141 -27.70 -17.66 -7.98
N MET A 142 -28.05 -17.79 -6.69
CA MET A 142 -28.93 -16.83 -6.01
C MET A 142 -28.16 -15.55 -5.71
N GLU A 143 -28.81 -14.39 -5.80
CA GLU A 143 -28.16 -13.09 -5.53
C GLU A 143 -27.55 -13.02 -4.13
N ALA A 144 -28.24 -13.55 -3.12
CA ALA A 144 -27.75 -13.66 -1.75
C ALA A 144 -26.50 -14.55 -1.58
N ALA A 145 -26.24 -15.44 -2.55
CA ALA A 145 -25.07 -16.31 -2.59
C ALA A 145 -23.92 -15.72 -3.42
N THR A 146 -23.93 -14.41 -3.71
CA THR A 146 -22.86 -13.76 -4.49
C THR A 146 -21.96 -12.96 -3.55
N LEU A 147 -20.70 -13.41 -3.41
CA LEU A 147 -19.68 -12.72 -2.58
C LEU A 147 -19.31 -11.34 -3.12
N PHE A 148 -19.34 -11.24 -4.45
CA PHE A 148 -18.85 -10.15 -5.28
C PHE A 148 -20.02 -9.61 -6.10
N ALA A 149 -19.91 -8.41 -6.67
CA ALA A 149 -20.93 -7.96 -7.63
C ALA A 149 -21.00 -9.00 -8.78
N PRO A 150 -22.18 -9.53 -9.14
CA PRO A 150 -22.28 -10.54 -10.18
C PRO A 150 -21.75 -9.95 -11.49
N GLN A 151 -20.53 -10.31 -11.90
CA GLN A 151 -20.02 -9.78 -13.16
C GLN A 151 -20.88 -10.34 -14.30
N VAL A 152 -21.41 -9.43 -15.11
CA VAL A 152 -22.37 -9.72 -16.19
C VAL A 152 -21.75 -10.60 -17.29
N TYR A 153 -20.42 -10.72 -17.30
CA TYR A 153 -19.65 -11.39 -18.35
C TYR A 153 -18.83 -12.55 -17.79
N SER A 154 -18.94 -13.72 -18.43
CA SER A 154 -17.99 -14.83 -18.28
C SER A 154 -17.69 -15.38 -19.66
N ASN A 155 -16.39 -15.51 -19.98
CA ASN A 155 -15.92 -16.12 -21.22
C ASN A 155 -16.33 -17.59 -21.37
N ARG A 156 -16.96 -18.19 -20.35
CA ARG A 156 -17.40 -19.60 -20.34
C ARG A 156 -18.85 -19.78 -20.80
N GLN A 157 -19.67 -18.72 -20.77
CA GLN A 157 -21.06 -18.74 -21.26
C GLN A 157 -21.22 -17.85 -22.51
N ILE A 158 -22.36 -17.98 -23.20
CA ILE A 158 -22.67 -17.19 -24.41
C ILE A 158 -23.39 -15.90 -23.99
N LEU A 159 -23.01 -14.77 -24.59
CA LEU A 159 -23.36 -13.41 -24.18
C LEU A 159 -24.82 -12.96 -24.47
N PHE A 160 -25.66 -13.78 -25.11
CA PHE A 160 -26.83 -13.28 -25.84
C PHE A 160 -28.21 -13.75 -25.37
N ASN A 161 -28.42 -14.02 -24.07
CA ASN A 161 -29.79 -14.31 -23.60
C ASN A 161 -30.06 -13.66 -22.23
N ALA A 162 -31.22 -13.01 -22.08
CA ALA A 162 -31.65 -12.40 -20.81
C ALA A 162 -31.81 -13.45 -19.69
N GLN A 163 -32.11 -14.70 -20.04
CA GLN A 163 -32.07 -15.85 -19.11
C GLN A 163 -30.65 -16.34 -18.79
N ALA A 164 -29.64 -15.98 -19.58
CA ALA A 164 -28.23 -16.27 -19.32
C ALA A 164 -27.53 -15.19 -18.45
N ALA A 165 -28.28 -14.21 -17.94
CA ALA A 165 -27.77 -13.21 -17.01
C ALA A 165 -27.49 -13.78 -15.61
N LYS A 166 -28.13 -14.90 -15.23
CA LYS A 166 -27.88 -15.59 -13.96
C LYS A 166 -26.81 -16.67 -14.16
N ARG A 167 -25.69 -16.50 -13.46
CA ARG A 167 -24.57 -17.45 -13.48
C ARG A 167 -25.02 -18.80 -12.94
N GLN A 168 -24.41 -19.84 -13.48
CA GLN A 168 -24.54 -21.20 -13.01
C GLN A 168 -23.26 -21.52 -12.23
N ILE A 169 -23.38 -22.02 -11.00
CA ILE A 169 -22.24 -22.30 -10.12
C ILE A 169 -22.28 -23.75 -9.66
N CYS A 170 -21.12 -24.41 -9.59
CA CYS A 170 -21.12 -25.79 -9.13
C CYS A 170 -21.19 -25.87 -7.60
N SER A 171 -21.61 -27.02 -7.08
CA SER A 171 -21.68 -27.34 -5.66
C SER A 171 -20.39 -27.03 -4.90
N ILE A 172 -19.21 -27.35 -5.45
CA ILE A 172 -17.92 -27.07 -4.80
C ILE A 172 -17.66 -25.57 -4.68
N TRP A 173 -17.84 -24.81 -5.75
CA TRP A 173 -17.69 -23.35 -5.70
C TRP A 173 -18.78 -22.69 -4.86
N SER A 174 -19.99 -23.26 -4.81
CA SER A 174 -21.06 -22.79 -3.93
C SER A 174 -20.67 -22.94 -2.45
N ILE A 175 -20.12 -24.09 -2.07
CA ILE A 175 -19.58 -24.34 -0.72
C ILE A 175 -18.43 -23.38 -0.42
N GLU A 176 -17.51 -23.19 -1.37
CA GLU A 176 -16.36 -22.28 -1.20
C GLU A 176 -16.80 -20.84 -0.99
N ILE A 177 -17.75 -20.34 -1.80
CA ILE A 177 -18.36 -19.03 -1.62
C ILE A 177 -19.07 -18.94 -0.28
N MET A 178 -19.85 -19.95 0.12
CA MET A 178 -20.54 -19.98 1.41
C MET A 178 -19.54 -19.90 2.58
N LEU A 179 -18.45 -20.67 2.54
CA LEU A 179 -17.40 -20.63 3.55
C LEU A 179 -16.73 -19.25 3.61
N ARG A 180 -16.49 -18.61 2.46
CA ARG A 180 -16.03 -17.22 2.41
C ARG A 180 -17.06 -16.24 2.99
N GLN A 181 -18.36 -16.41 2.71
CA GLN A 181 -19.42 -15.58 3.29
C GLN A 181 -19.47 -15.73 4.81
N ILE A 182 -19.35 -16.95 5.33
CA ILE A 182 -19.32 -17.21 6.78
C ILE A 182 -18.11 -16.53 7.41
N LEU A 183 -16.93 -16.67 6.79
CA LEU A 183 -15.73 -15.97 7.22
C LEU A 183 -15.97 -14.45 7.22
N MET A 184 -16.69 -13.93 6.23
CA MET A 184 -16.93 -12.48 6.07
C MET A 184 -18.14 -11.92 6.83
N ASN A 185 -19.05 -12.77 7.36
CA ASN A 185 -20.33 -12.36 7.94
C ASN A 185 -20.17 -11.46 9.18
N GLN A 186 -18.99 -11.43 9.81
CA GLN A 186 -18.70 -10.48 10.88
C GLN A 186 -18.70 -9.01 10.41
N THR A 187 -18.66 -8.74 9.10
CA THR A 187 -18.50 -7.38 8.56
C THR A 187 -19.83 -6.70 8.15
N ASN A 188 -20.98 -7.39 8.24
CA ASN A 188 -22.31 -6.93 7.75
C ASN A 188 -22.31 -6.39 6.29
N ALA A 189 -21.27 -6.67 5.50
CA ALA A 189 -21.13 -6.21 4.11
C ALA A 189 -21.08 -7.40 3.15
N THR A 190 -21.81 -7.30 2.05
CA THR A 190 -21.91 -8.35 1.01
C THR A 190 -21.77 -7.74 -0.38
N GLY A 191 -21.21 -8.48 -1.35
CA GLY A 191 -21.15 -8.06 -2.75
C GLY A 191 -20.25 -6.83 -2.97
N GLY A 192 -20.75 -5.85 -3.71
CA GLY A 192 -20.00 -4.63 -4.05
C GLY A 192 -19.59 -3.79 -2.85
N ASP A 193 -20.37 -3.80 -1.75
CA ASP A 193 -20.02 -3.09 -0.52
C ASP A 193 -18.80 -3.71 0.17
N PHE A 194 -18.62 -5.03 0.05
CA PHE A 194 -17.45 -5.72 0.58
C PHE A 194 -16.20 -5.42 -0.27
N GLU A 195 -16.31 -5.51 -1.59
CA GLU A 195 -15.22 -5.12 -2.51
C GLU A 195 -14.80 -3.66 -2.31
N GLY A 196 -15.78 -2.77 -2.14
CA GLY A 196 -15.57 -1.35 -1.90
C GLY A 196 -14.81 -1.06 -0.61
N ARG A 197 -14.85 -1.96 0.38
CA ARG A 197 -14.08 -1.83 1.62
C ARG A 197 -12.60 -2.14 1.44
N LYS A 198 -12.18 -2.83 0.37
CA LYS A 198 -10.77 -3.07 0.02
C LYS A 198 -9.91 -3.54 1.20
N TYR A 199 -10.38 -4.55 1.93
CA TYR A 199 -9.57 -5.17 2.97
C TYR A 199 -8.26 -5.70 2.39
N ARG A 200 -7.22 -5.69 3.22
CA ARG A 200 -5.99 -6.43 2.97
C ARG A 200 -5.73 -7.35 4.14
N TYR A 201 -5.25 -8.54 3.81
CA TYR A 201 -5.15 -9.65 4.75
C TYR A 201 -3.70 -9.84 5.12
N LEU A 202 -3.43 -9.93 6.41
CA LEU A 202 -2.12 -10.16 6.97
C LEU A 202 -2.14 -11.51 7.68
N TYR A 203 -1.27 -12.39 7.25
CA TYR A 203 -1.06 -13.73 7.80
C TYR A 203 0.22 -13.73 8.61
N LEU A 204 0.14 -14.10 9.89
CA LEU A 204 1.29 -14.22 10.77
C LEU A 204 1.57 -15.71 10.98
N TYR A 205 2.71 -16.18 10.48
CA TYR A 205 3.16 -17.56 10.64
C TYR A 205 4.25 -17.59 11.71
N PRO A 206 4.03 -18.26 12.86
CA PRO A 206 5.05 -18.38 13.89
C PRO A 206 6.36 -18.96 13.33
N ALA A 207 7.51 -18.32 13.61
CA ALA A 207 8.80 -18.80 13.12
C ALA A 207 9.28 -20.06 13.86
N TYR A 208 8.86 -20.24 15.12
CA TYR A 208 9.27 -21.34 15.99
C TYR A 208 8.03 -21.93 16.69
N PHE A 209 7.63 -23.14 16.30
CA PHE A 209 6.37 -23.81 16.75
C PHE A 209 6.45 -24.51 18.12
N PHE A 210 7.50 -24.31 18.91
CA PHE A 210 7.89 -25.36 19.86
C PHE A 210 7.20 -25.33 21.22
N THR A 211 6.48 -24.25 21.59
CA THR A 211 5.90 -24.15 22.95
C THR A 211 4.48 -23.55 22.99
N PRO A 212 3.55 -24.11 23.80
CA PRO A 212 2.27 -23.49 24.09
C PRO A 212 2.38 -22.05 24.62
N GLU A 213 3.47 -21.73 25.32
CA GLU A 213 3.76 -20.40 25.86
C GLU A 213 3.96 -19.36 24.75
N THR A 214 4.78 -19.68 23.73
CA THR A 214 4.97 -18.81 22.56
C THR A 214 3.66 -18.62 21.79
N ASN A 215 2.87 -19.68 21.64
CA ASN A 215 1.56 -19.59 20.98
C ASN A 215 0.60 -18.67 21.74
N LYS A 216 0.53 -18.78 23.08
CA LYS A 216 -0.27 -17.88 23.93
C LYS A 216 0.19 -16.44 23.84
N PHE A 217 1.50 -16.20 23.83
CA PHE A 217 2.05 -14.86 23.66
C PHE A 217 1.63 -14.26 22.30
N LEU A 218 1.81 -15.00 21.20
CA LEU A 218 1.42 -14.56 19.87
C LEU A 218 -0.08 -14.34 19.74
N GLN A 219 -0.90 -15.22 20.30
CA GLN A 219 -2.35 -15.07 20.33
C GLN A 219 -2.76 -13.80 21.09
N LYS A 220 -2.12 -13.52 22.22
CA LYS A 220 -2.36 -12.30 23.01
C LYS A 220 -1.97 -11.06 22.21
N ALA A 221 -0.76 -11.02 21.66
CA ALA A 221 -0.30 -9.92 20.82
C ALA A 221 -1.22 -9.69 19.61
N TYR A 222 -1.60 -10.77 18.91
CA TYR A 222 -2.55 -10.76 17.81
C TYR A 222 -3.90 -10.15 18.20
N SER A 223 -4.47 -10.57 19.33
CA SER A 223 -5.75 -10.03 19.81
C SER A 223 -5.70 -8.54 20.09
N TRP A 224 -4.54 -8.02 20.48
CA TRP A 224 -4.33 -6.63 20.87
C TRP A 224 -3.92 -5.69 19.73
N ILE A 225 -3.58 -6.20 18.54
CA ILE A 225 -3.28 -5.36 17.38
C ILE A 225 -4.56 -4.65 16.93
N ALA A 226 -4.67 -3.35 17.19
CA ALA A 226 -5.88 -2.58 16.88
C ALA A 226 -5.68 -1.59 15.72
N ARG A 227 -4.43 -1.31 15.36
CA ARG A 227 -4.10 -0.18 14.47
C ARG A 227 -4.24 -0.56 13.00
N THR A 228 -5.11 0.16 12.31
CA THR A 228 -5.41 -0.06 10.89
C THR A 228 -4.79 0.96 9.95
N ARG A 229 -4.15 2.02 10.47
CA ARG A 229 -3.64 3.13 9.66
C ARG A 229 -2.23 3.55 10.08
N PHE A 230 -1.42 3.88 9.07
CA PHE A 230 -0.19 4.63 9.25
C PHE A 230 -0.54 6.11 9.36
N ASP A 231 -0.18 6.79 10.44
CA ASP A 231 -0.61 8.16 10.71
C ASP A 231 0.49 9.02 11.34
N ALA A 232 0.10 10.20 11.83
CA ALA A 232 1.00 11.17 12.41
C ALA A 232 1.70 10.68 13.68
N ASP A 233 1.12 9.78 14.46
CA ASP A 233 1.75 9.34 15.71
C ASP A 233 2.84 8.31 15.44
N ILE A 234 2.64 7.40 14.50
CA ILE A 234 3.73 6.53 14.01
C ILE A 234 4.84 7.39 13.43
N ARG A 235 4.51 8.44 12.66
CA ARG A 235 5.52 9.38 12.16
C ARG A 235 6.28 10.06 13.30
N LYS A 236 5.62 10.54 14.36
CA LYS A 236 6.28 11.20 15.51
C LYS A 236 7.18 10.23 16.28
N HIS A 237 6.81 8.96 16.36
CA HIS A 237 7.66 7.92 16.94
C HIS A 237 8.93 7.67 16.12
N LEU A 238 8.79 7.65 14.80
CA LEU A 238 9.90 7.40 13.88
C LEU A 238 10.78 8.64 13.63
N ILE A 239 10.25 9.84 13.84
CA ILE A 239 10.94 11.12 13.62
C ILE A 239 10.81 11.98 14.87
N THR A 240 11.94 12.21 15.51
CA THR A 240 12.04 13.06 16.70
C THR A 240 11.66 14.52 16.40
N ASP A 241 11.31 15.29 17.44
CA ASP A 241 11.00 16.72 17.30
C ASP A 241 12.14 17.55 16.68
N LYS A 242 13.38 17.08 16.85
CA LYS A 242 14.59 17.65 16.24
C LYS A 242 14.74 17.33 14.75
N GLN A 243 13.74 16.73 14.12
CA GLN A 243 13.74 16.29 12.71
C GLN A 243 14.86 15.28 12.42
N ILE A 244 15.05 14.32 13.31
CA ILE A 244 16.00 13.21 13.11
C ILE A 244 15.20 11.92 12.97
N ALA A 245 15.40 11.20 11.86
CA ALA A 245 14.81 9.89 11.63
C ALA A 245 15.56 8.83 12.46
N ASN A 246 14.81 8.03 13.21
CA ASN A 246 15.34 6.91 13.98
C ASN A 246 14.76 5.60 13.44
N PHE A 247 15.34 5.08 12.36
CA PHE A 247 14.92 3.82 11.74
C PHE A 247 15.82 2.66 12.17
N THR A 248 16.02 2.54 13.49
CA THR A 248 16.79 1.47 14.11
C THR A 248 15.87 0.31 14.52
N LEU A 249 16.44 -0.89 14.69
CA LEU A 249 15.69 -2.06 15.14
C LEU A 249 14.97 -1.78 16.46
N ASP A 250 15.69 -1.23 17.44
CA ASP A 250 15.16 -0.90 18.76
C ASP A 250 13.98 0.08 18.66
N ASN A 251 14.06 1.09 17.79
CA ASN A 251 12.96 2.05 17.63
C ASN A 251 11.74 1.40 16.97
N TYR A 252 11.93 0.51 16.00
CA TYR A 252 10.81 -0.24 15.40
C TYR A 252 10.17 -1.21 16.40
N GLN A 253 10.96 -1.84 17.26
CA GLN A 253 10.45 -2.73 18.31
C GLN A 253 9.58 -1.99 19.32
N GLN A 254 9.90 -0.73 19.64
CA GLN A 254 9.12 0.12 20.55
C GLN A 254 7.83 0.70 19.94
N VAL A 255 7.57 0.49 18.64
CA VAL A 255 6.29 0.87 18.01
C VAL A 255 5.15 -0.01 18.51
N ASP A 256 5.45 -1.16 19.13
CA ASP A 256 4.47 -2.06 19.72
C ASP A 256 3.45 -1.34 20.63
N SER A 257 3.90 -0.39 21.45
CA SER A 257 3.06 0.46 22.31
C SER A 257 1.97 1.25 21.55
N LEU A 258 2.19 1.51 20.26
CA LEU A 258 1.27 2.19 19.37
C LEU A 258 0.36 1.23 18.61
N LEU A 259 0.77 -0.03 18.45
CA LEU A 259 0.06 -1.07 17.70
C LEU A 259 -0.83 -1.92 18.60
N ILE A 260 -0.35 -2.23 19.80
CA ILE A 260 -0.92 -3.15 20.79
C ILE A 260 -1.67 -2.34 21.84
N LYS A 261 -2.96 -2.66 22.01
CA LYS A 261 -3.79 -2.13 23.10
C LYS A 261 -4.23 -3.28 24.00
N GLU A 262 -3.70 -3.33 25.22
CA GLU A 262 -3.92 -4.46 26.14
C GLU A 262 -5.39 -4.62 26.57
N ASN A 263 -6.12 -3.50 26.68
CA ASN A 263 -7.54 -3.45 27.02
C ASN A 263 -8.36 -2.97 25.81
N LEU A 264 -8.21 -3.65 24.67
CA LEU A 264 -8.98 -3.34 23.48
C LEU A 264 -10.43 -3.80 23.65
N GLU A 265 -11.36 -2.85 23.70
CA GLU A 265 -12.79 -3.15 23.65
C GLU A 265 -13.18 -3.61 22.24
N ALA A 266 -14.12 -4.55 22.14
CA ALA A 266 -14.54 -5.11 20.85
C ALA A 266 -15.11 -4.04 19.90
N GLU A 267 -15.69 -2.97 20.42
CA GLU A 267 -16.23 -1.85 19.64
C GLU A 267 -15.14 -0.95 19.03
N ASP A 268 -13.96 -0.92 19.65
CA ASP A 268 -12.81 -0.14 19.21
C ASP A 268 -11.92 -0.89 18.20
N ASP A 269 -12.03 -2.23 18.16
CA ASP A 269 -11.30 -3.03 17.19
C ASP A 269 -11.96 -2.95 15.81
N ARG A 270 -11.31 -2.21 14.92
CA ARG A 270 -11.75 -2.11 13.52
C ARG A 270 -11.21 -3.25 12.66
N THR A 271 -10.29 -4.07 13.17
CA THR A 271 -9.74 -5.20 12.42
C THR A 271 -10.72 -6.37 12.40
N PHE A 272 -10.59 -7.24 11.41
CA PHE A 272 -11.33 -8.50 11.39
C PHE A 272 -10.36 -9.65 11.68
N LYS A 273 -10.66 -10.41 12.74
CA LYS A 273 -9.80 -11.43 13.33
C LYS A 273 -10.59 -12.73 13.47
N ILE A 274 -9.92 -13.86 13.24
CA ILE A 274 -10.48 -15.18 13.52
C ILE A 274 -10.24 -15.49 15.00
N SER A 275 -11.29 -15.97 15.68
CA SER A 275 -11.15 -16.52 17.03
C SER A 275 -10.53 -17.91 16.93
N TYR A 276 -9.44 -18.12 17.66
CA TYR A 276 -8.75 -19.39 17.70
C TYR A 276 -8.86 -20.03 19.09
N PRO A 277 -8.91 -21.36 19.21
CA PRO A 277 -8.91 -22.04 20.50
C PRO A 277 -7.58 -21.87 21.25
N ASP A 278 -7.63 -21.47 22.52
CA ASP A 278 -6.44 -21.17 23.35
C ASP A 278 -5.45 -22.33 23.52
N ASN A 279 -5.93 -23.57 23.36
CA ASN A 279 -5.17 -24.79 23.64
C ASN A 279 -4.68 -25.52 22.38
N GLN A 280 -4.85 -24.95 21.19
CA GLN A 280 -4.42 -25.58 19.95
C GLN A 280 -3.20 -24.85 19.35
N PRO A 281 -2.15 -25.57 18.93
CA PRO A 281 -1.07 -24.96 18.16
C PRO A 281 -1.61 -24.52 16.80
N LEU A 282 -1.48 -23.23 16.49
CA LEU A 282 -2.03 -22.62 15.29
C LEU A 282 -0.94 -22.48 14.24
N THR A 283 -1.20 -22.92 13.01
CA THR A 283 -0.24 -22.81 11.90
C THR A 283 -0.06 -21.37 11.42
N PHE A 284 -1.08 -20.53 11.59
CA PHE A 284 -1.03 -19.10 11.31
C PHE A 284 -2.10 -18.32 12.08
N PHE A 285 -1.91 -17.02 12.19
CA PHE A 285 -2.93 -16.05 12.61
C PHE A 285 -3.36 -15.19 11.43
N PHE A 286 -4.65 -14.91 11.34
CA PHE A 286 -5.25 -14.15 10.24
C PHE A 286 -5.76 -12.80 10.69
N LEU A 287 -5.36 -11.71 10.05
CA LEU A 287 -5.83 -10.37 10.36
C LEU A 287 -6.26 -9.66 9.07
N ALA A 288 -7.52 -9.26 8.95
CA ALA A 288 -7.94 -8.35 7.88
C ALA A 288 -7.95 -6.91 8.38
N LEU A 289 -7.26 -6.04 7.64
CA LEU A 289 -7.11 -4.64 7.93
C LEU A 289 -8.01 -3.83 7.00
N PRO A 290 -9.09 -3.18 7.50
CA PRO A 290 -9.82 -2.24 6.68
C PRO A 290 -9.01 -0.95 6.52
N PRO A 291 -9.09 -0.31 5.35
CA PRO A 291 -8.49 0.98 5.11
C PRO A 291 -9.35 2.13 5.65
N GLY A 292 -9.03 3.35 5.24
CA GLY A 292 -9.87 4.52 5.40
C GLY A 292 -11.29 4.34 4.85
N LYS A 293 -12.22 5.21 5.28
CA LYS A 293 -13.52 5.34 4.58
C LYS A 293 -13.25 5.83 3.17
N ASP A 294 -13.87 5.21 2.17
CA ASP A 294 -13.70 5.53 0.73
C ASP A 294 -12.24 5.49 0.26
N ALA A 295 -11.47 4.52 0.78
CA ALA A 295 -10.06 4.41 0.50
C ALA A 295 -9.76 4.09 -0.98
N THR A 296 -8.68 4.67 -1.47
CA THR A 296 -8.10 4.27 -2.76
C THR A 296 -7.47 2.88 -2.63
N ASP A 297 -7.23 2.22 -3.77
CA ASP A 297 -6.57 0.91 -3.75
C ASP A 297 -5.15 1.00 -3.19
N THR A 298 -4.40 2.05 -3.56
CA THR A 298 -3.09 2.34 -2.98
C THR A 298 -3.13 2.54 -1.47
N GLU A 299 -4.14 3.24 -0.95
CA GLU A 299 -4.31 3.47 0.49
C GLU A 299 -4.50 2.16 1.26
N SER A 300 -5.23 1.20 0.67
CA SER A 300 -5.48 -0.08 1.32
C SER A 300 -4.23 -0.90 1.60
N TRP A 301 -3.16 -0.68 0.84
CA TRP A 301 -1.89 -1.37 1.00
C TRP A 301 -0.92 -0.71 1.99
N VAL A 302 -1.15 0.55 2.40
CA VAL A 302 -0.19 1.34 3.20
C VAL A 302 0.14 0.67 4.54
N MET A 303 -0.85 0.45 5.40
CA MET A 303 -0.63 -0.16 6.71
C MET A 303 -0.26 -1.65 6.61
N PRO A 304 -0.95 -2.49 5.81
CA PRO A 304 -0.62 -3.91 5.69
C PRO A 304 0.81 -4.17 5.24
N THR A 305 1.31 -3.44 4.25
CA THR A 305 2.69 -3.61 3.79
C THR A 305 3.69 -3.19 4.87
N TRP A 306 3.45 -2.06 5.55
CA TRP A 306 4.33 -1.62 6.63
C TRP A 306 4.36 -2.63 7.79
N LEU A 307 3.19 -3.15 8.19
CA LEU A 307 3.08 -4.19 9.22
C LEU A 307 3.74 -5.50 8.79
N ALA A 308 3.61 -5.90 7.52
CA ALA A 308 4.28 -7.09 7.01
C ALA A 308 5.80 -7.02 7.20
N PHE A 309 6.41 -5.84 7.06
CA PHE A 309 7.83 -5.67 7.33
C PHE A 309 8.18 -5.40 8.80
N ALA A 310 7.31 -4.73 9.56
CA ALA A 310 7.58 -4.38 10.95
C ALA A 310 7.35 -5.55 11.92
N LEU A 311 6.26 -6.30 11.78
CA LEU A 311 5.88 -7.36 12.73
C LEU A 311 6.91 -8.50 12.83
N PRO A 312 7.63 -8.93 11.78
CA PRO A 312 8.71 -9.90 11.94
C PRO A 312 9.81 -9.44 12.90
N LEU A 313 10.05 -8.12 12.98
CA LEU A 313 11.06 -7.54 13.86
C LEU A 313 10.57 -7.42 15.31
N ILE A 314 9.25 -7.35 15.51
CA ILE A 314 8.59 -7.14 16.81
C ILE A 314 8.21 -8.47 17.47
N LEU A 315 7.61 -9.38 16.70
CA LEU A 315 6.95 -10.59 17.21
C LEU A 315 7.67 -11.89 16.83
N ASP A 316 8.77 -11.80 16.06
CA ASP A 316 9.53 -12.97 15.57
C ASP A 316 8.64 -13.96 14.79
N VAL A 317 7.87 -13.42 13.85
CA VAL A 317 6.96 -14.16 12.96
C VAL A 317 7.36 -13.96 11.50
N LYS A 318 7.01 -14.92 10.65
CA LYS A 318 6.93 -14.67 9.21
C LYS A 318 5.59 -14.05 8.88
N THR A 319 5.57 -13.18 7.88
CA THR A 319 4.38 -12.41 7.51
C THR A 319 4.07 -12.54 6.03
N VAL A 320 2.78 -12.60 5.71
CA VAL A 320 2.31 -12.47 4.33
C VAL A 320 1.19 -11.45 4.29
N ALA A 321 1.33 -10.40 3.49
CA ALA A 321 0.24 -9.47 3.20
C ALA A 321 -0.33 -9.76 1.81
N SER A 322 -1.63 -10.00 1.71
CA SER A 322 -2.29 -10.41 0.47
C SER A 322 -3.63 -9.69 0.26
N GLU A 323 -4.05 -9.57 -1.00
CA GLU A 323 -5.43 -9.26 -1.38
C GLU A 323 -6.39 -10.44 -1.18
N SER A 324 -5.86 -11.66 -1.04
CA SER A 324 -6.65 -12.87 -0.85
C SER A 324 -7.04 -13.08 0.62
N PRO A 325 -8.35 -13.30 0.92
CA PRO A 325 -8.80 -13.75 2.24
C PRO A 325 -8.48 -15.23 2.51
N VAL A 326 -7.96 -15.95 1.51
CA VAL A 326 -7.50 -17.33 1.64
C VAL A 326 -6.00 -17.33 1.89
N PRO A 327 -5.49 -18.02 2.94
CA PRO A 327 -4.07 -18.07 3.23
C PRO A 327 -3.29 -18.65 2.04
N PRO A 328 -2.27 -17.93 1.53
CA PRO A 328 -1.48 -18.41 0.39
C PRO A 328 -0.57 -19.59 0.77
N PHE A 329 -0.25 -19.74 2.07
CA PHE A 329 0.58 -20.83 2.59
C PHE A 329 -0.11 -21.52 3.76
N ILE A 330 0.13 -22.82 3.94
CA ILE A 330 -0.43 -23.60 5.04
C ILE A 330 0.43 -23.41 6.29
N SER A 331 1.74 -23.29 6.10
CA SER A 331 2.74 -23.14 7.15
C SER A 331 3.82 -22.13 6.78
N GLY A 332 4.44 -21.52 7.80
CA GLY A 332 5.65 -20.70 7.63
C GLY A 332 6.86 -21.49 7.10
N ALA A 333 6.80 -22.82 7.07
CA ALA A 333 7.81 -23.66 6.44
C ALA A 333 7.70 -23.69 4.90
N ASP A 334 6.54 -23.33 4.34
CA ASP A 334 6.27 -23.45 2.90
C ASP A 334 6.98 -22.37 2.07
N PHE A 335 7.55 -21.34 2.72
CA PHE A 335 8.30 -20.27 2.06
C PHE A 335 9.56 -19.90 2.84
N GLU A 336 10.67 -19.70 2.12
CA GLU A 336 11.97 -19.41 2.72
C GLU A 336 12.07 -18.00 3.32
N LYS A 337 11.33 -17.05 2.75
CA LYS A 337 11.40 -15.63 3.09
C LYS A 337 10.70 -15.35 4.44
N THR A 338 10.93 -14.16 4.96
CA THR A 338 10.34 -13.71 6.23
C THR A 338 9.09 -12.88 6.00
N ALA A 339 9.13 -11.95 5.04
CA ALA A 339 7.97 -11.16 4.63
C ALA A 339 7.69 -11.41 3.15
N VAL A 340 6.42 -11.63 2.80
CA VAL A 340 5.93 -11.74 1.42
C VAL A 340 4.76 -10.79 1.25
N ILE A 341 4.75 -10.03 0.17
CA ILE A 341 3.62 -9.23 -0.26
C ILE A 341 3.07 -9.87 -1.53
N ASP A 342 1.79 -10.19 -1.53
CA ASP A 342 1.11 -10.94 -2.59
C ASP A 342 0.02 -10.09 -3.22
N GLY A 343 0.29 -9.60 -4.44
CA GLY A 343 -0.63 -8.76 -5.20
C GLY A 343 -0.54 -7.28 -4.84
N GLU A 344 0.62 -6.78 -4.40
CA GLU A 344 0.77 -5.38 -4.02
C GLU A 344 0.44 -4.40 -5.15
N HIS A 345 -0.14 -3.25 -4.77
CA HIS A 345 -0.29 -2.13 -5.68
C HIS A 345 1.08 -1.65 -6.19
N GLN A 346 1.19 -1.27 -7.47
CA GLN A 346 2.44 -0.86 -8.12
C GLN A 346 3.22 0.21 -7.34
N ALA A 347 2.53 1.17 -6.73
CA ALA A 347 3.16 2.18 -5.87
C ALA A 347 3.99 1.59 -4.73
N ILE A 348 3.48 0.52 -4.11
CA ILE A 348 4.22 -0.19 -3.08
C ILE A 348 5.40 -0.92 -3.71
N ARG A 349 5.18 -1.66 -4.81
CA ARG A 349 6.24 -2.36 -5.55
C ARG A 349 7.42 -1.43 -5.86
N SER A 350 7.15 -0.24 -6.38
CA SER A 350 8.16 0.75 -6.73
C SER A 350 9.00 1.19 -5.52
N LEU A 351 8.40 1.29 -4.34
CA LEU A 351 9.09 1.68 -3.11
C LEU A 351 9.90 0.54 -2.49
N ILE A 352 9.37 -0.68 -2.51
CA ILE A 352 10.02 -1.85 -1.89
C ILE A 352 10.98 -2.56 -2.83
N LYS A 353 10.85 -2.42 -4.15
CA LYS A 353 11.63 -3.06 -5.23
C LYS A 353 11.32 -4.54 -5.45
N GLU A 354 11.19 -5.34 -4.39
CA GLU A 354 10.85 -6.78 -4.46
C GLU A 354 9.61 -7.09 -3.62
N ASP A 355 8.87 -8.15 -3.95
CA ASP A 355 7.68 -8.60 -3.20
C ASP A 355 8.03 -9.39 -1.95
N ASN A 356 9.26 -9.92 -1.84
CA ASN A 356 9.62 -10.84 -0.80
C ASN A 356 11.01 -10.57 -0.22
N TYR A 357 11.14 -10.68 1.10
CA TYR A 357 12.36 -10.36 1.82
C TYR A 357 12.65 -11.36 2.94
N ARG A 358 13.93 -11.71 3.09
CA ARG A 358 14.44 -12.34 4.33
C ARG A 358 14.60 -11.29 5.41
N LEU A 359 14.59 -11.70 6.68
CA LEU A 359 14.73 -10.80 7.84
C LEU A 359 15.90 -9.82 7.73
N ASP A 360 17.07 -10.30 7.28
CA ASP A 360 18.28 -9.49 7.07
C ASP A 360 18.18 -8.52 5.88
N GLY A 361 17.28 -8.80 4.92
CA GLY A 361 16.94 -7.88 3.85
C GLY A 361 15.93 -6.81 4.26
N ILE A 362 15.01 -7.13 5.18
CA ILE A 362 14.00 -6.18 5.69
C ILE A 362 14.67 -5.00 6.39
N LEU A 363 15.57 -5.29 7.33
CA LEU A 363 16.36 -4.29 8.03
C LEU A 363 17.81 -4.80 8.17
N PRO A 364 18.70 -4.45 7.23
CA PRO A 364 20.08 -4.91 7.24
C PRO A 364 20.82 -4.49 8.51
N ARG A 365 21.22 -5.47 9.31
CA ARG A 365 22.05 -5.26 10.50
C ARG A 365 23.45 -4.84 10.06
N THR A 366 23.80 -3.59 10.35
CA THR A 366 25.19 -3.10 10.48
C THR A 366 26.17 -3.57 9.39
N SER A 367 26.30 -2.77 8.34
CA SER A 367 27.55 -2.66 7.58
C SER A 367 28.00 -1.21 7.57
N ASP A 368 29.31 -0.96 7.50
CA ASP A 368 29.90 0.41 7.38
C ASP A 368 29.30 1.23 6.22
N LYS A 369 28.64 0.54 5.27
CA LYS A 369 27.87 1.13 4.18
C LYS A 369 26.39 0.87 4.42
N ARG A 370 25.57 1.92 4.35
CA ARG A 370 24.11 1.82 4.36
C ARG A 370 23.66 0.93 3.19
N LYS A 371 22.80 -0.05 3.47
CA LYS A 371 22.15 -0.90 2.46
C LYS A 371 20.68 -0.51 2.33
N PHE A 372 20.08 -0.92 1.22
CA PHE A 372 18.67 -0.68 0.99
C PHE A 372 17.85 -1.55 1.96
N SER A 373 16.80 -0.96 2.53
CA SER A 373 15.85 -1.61 3.42
C SER A 373 14.44 -1.24 2.96
N PRO A 374 13.58 -2.21 2.63
CA PRO A 374 12.21 -1.92 2.22
C PRO A 374 11.43 -1.22 3.35
N LEU A 375 11.67 -1.61 4.61
CA LEU A 375 11.01 -0.98 5.76
C LEU A 375 11.41 0.50 5.92
N ASN A 376 12.70 0.82 5.79
CA ASN A 376 13.18 2.20 5.90
C ASN A 376 12.72 3.06 4.71
N ALA A 377 12.72 2.49 3.50
CA ALA A 377 12.24 3.17 2.30
C ALA A 377 10.74 3.47 2.40
N LEU A 378 9.91 2.50 2.82
CA LEU A 378 8.49 2.72 3.07
C LEU A 378 8.26 3.75 4.17
N SER A 379 8.96 3.62 5.30
CA SER A 379 8.83 4.56 6.42
C SER A 379 9.19 5.99 5.98
N ALA A 380 10.28 6.17 5.24
CA ALA A 380 10.66 7.47 4.68
C ALA A 380 9.59 8.02 3.72
N ALA A 381 9.13 7.21 2.77
CA ALA A 381 8.12 7.61 1.79
C ALA A 381 6.81 8.02 2.46
N TYR A 382 6.36 7.26 3.45
CA TYR A 382 5.14 7.53 4.19
C TYR A 382 5.29 8.79 5.04
N CYS A 383 6.45 9.00 5.66
CA CYS A 383 6.73 10.24 6.39
C CYS A 383 6.71 11.47 5.48
N ILE A 384 7.35 11.41 4.30
CA ILE A 384 7.31 12.49 3.29
C ILE A 384 5.85 12.71 2.85
N HIS A 385 5.11 11.63 2.58
CA HIS A 385 3.72 11.71 2.15
C HIS A 385 2.83 12.40 3.19
N LEU A 386 2.93 12.01 4.46
CA LEU A 386 2.17 12.59 5.57
C LEU A 386 2.45 14.09 5.77
N GLU A 387 3.63 14.57 5.40
CA GLU A 387 3.95 16.00 5.46
C GLU A 387 3.42 16.79 4.27
N VAL A 388 3.55 16.22 3.07
CA VAL A 388 3.32 16.97 1.83
C VAL A 388 1.88 16.81 1.34
N ASN A 389 1.27 15.63 1.50
CA ASN A 389 -0.01 15.28 0.90
C ASN A 389 -1.07 15.09 1.99
N ARG A 390 -1.61 16.22 2.48
CA ARG A 390 -2.79 16.24 3.34
C ARG A 390 -4.00 16.79 2.58
N LYS A 391 -5.17 16.20 2.88
CA LYS A 391 -6.49 16.68 2.50
C LYS A 391 -6.85 17.92 3.33
N LYS A 392 -7.91 18.63 2.94
CA LYS A 392 -8.37 19.88 3.60
C LYS A 392 -8.84 19.66 5.04
N ASP A 393 -9.33 18.46 5.34
CA ASP A 393 -9.75 18.00 6.67
C ASP A 393 -8.57 17.62 7.59
N GLY A 394 -7.33 17.74 7.09
CA GLY A 394 -6.11 17.40 7.83
C GLY A 394 -5.71 15.93 7.72
N ASN A 395 -6.55 15.06 7.15
CA ASN A 395 -6.23 13.65 6.95
C ASN A 395 -5.20 13.47 5.82
N PRO A 396 -4.35 12.42 5.89
CA PRO A 396 -3.46 12.08 4.78
C PRO A 396 -4.21 11.76 3.49
N ASP A 397 -3.66 12.19 2.36
CA ASP A 397 -4.21 11.91 1.03
C ASP A 397 -3.49 10.73 0.37
N TRP A 398 -3.66 9.54 0.93
CA TRP A 398 -2.95 8.33 0.52
C TRP A 398 -3.13 7.95 -0.96
N GLY A 399 -4.17 8.45 -1.63
CA GLY A 399 -4.33 8.31 -3.08
C GLY A 399 -3.19 8.94 -3.89
N LYS A 400 -2.50 9.95 -3.36
CA LYS A 400 -1.32 10.59 -3.97
C LYS A 400 -0.01 9.88 -3.67
N LEU A 401 -0.04 8.75 -2.97
CA LEU A 401 1.17 7.96 -2.71
C LEU A 401 1.71 7.35 -4.01
N SER A 402 0.84 7.01 -4.95
CA SER A 402 1.21 6.49 -6.27
C SER A 402 2.05 7.49 -7.07
N ASP A 403 1.68 8.77 -7.08
CA ASP A 403 2.49 9.83 -7.70
C ASP A 403 3.87 9.94 -7.05
N LEU A 404 3.91 9.95 -5.71
CA LEU A 404 5.17 10.02 -4.95
C LEU A 404 6.06 8.81 -5.23
N ALA A 405 5.49 7.60 -5.25
CA ALA A 405 6.23 6.38 -5.53
C ALA A 405 6.82 6.38 -6.95
N ARG A 406 6.03 6.78 -7.96
CA ARG A 406 6.48 6.91 -9.35
C ARG A 406 7.61 7.94 -9.50
N ASP A 407 7.48 9.07 -8.82
CA ASP A 407 8.51 10.11 -8.83
C ASP A 407 9.82 9.58 -8.23
N LEU A 408 9.76 8.94 -7.05
CA LEU A 408 10.94 8.37 -6.39
C LEU A 408 11.58 7.22 -7.18
N GLU A 409 10.78 6.40 -7.86
CA GLU A 409 11.26 5.35 -8.77
C GLU A 409 11.99 5.97 -9.97
N THR A 410 11.47 7.07 -10.50
CA THR A 410 12.10 7.81 -11.62
C THR A 410 13.43 8.41 -11.18
N SER A 411 13.47 9.04 -10.01
CA SER A 411 14.70 9.57 -9.41
C SER A 411 14.55 9.76 -7.90
N PRO A 412 15.48 9.24 -7.09
CA PRO A 412 15.49 9.50 -5.65
C PRO A 412 15.64 11.00 -5.30
N LEU A 413 16.12 11.85 -6.23
CA LEU A 413 16.22 13.30 -6.02
C LEU A 413 14.88 13.99 -5.83
N TYR A 414 13.76 13.35 -6.23
CA TYR A 414 12.42 13.89 -5.97
C TYR A 414 12.15 14.11 -4.48
N VAL A 415 12.88 13.48 -3.56
CA VAL A 415 12.81 13.79 -2.13
C VAL A 415 12.92 15.31 -1.88
N PHE A 416 13.85 15.99 -2.56
CA PHE A 416 14.01 17.44 -2.44
C PHE A 416 12.90 18.23 -3.15
N HIS A 417 12.35 17.71 -4.24
CA HIS A 417 11.16 18.30 -4.86
C HIS A 417 9.97 18.30 -3.90
N TYR A 418 9.75 17.19 -3.20
CA TYR A 418 8.71 17.06 -2.17
C TYR A 418 8.97 18.00 -0.98
N LEU A 419 10.24 18.26 -0.62
CA LEU A 419 10.59 19.27 0.38
C LEU A 419 10.21 20.69 -0.09
N ASN A 420 10.45 21.03 -1.35
CA ASN A 420 10.04 22.30 -1.93
C ASN A 420 8.51 22.42 -2.01
N LYS A 421 7.81 21.33 -2.33
CA LYS A 421 6.34 21.28 -2.28
C LYS A 421 5.81 21.50 -0.87
N TRP A 422 6.50 21.00 0.16
CA TRP A 422 6.19 21.32 1.56
C TRP A 422 6.43 22.81 1.85
N LEU A 423 7.56 23.38 1.45
CA LEU A 423 7.90 24.80 1.67
C LEU A 423 6.84 25.73 1.07
N ARG A 424 6.37 25.46 -0.16
CA ARG A 424 5.33 26.25 -0.85
C ARG A 424 3.99 26.27 -0.12
N LYS A 425 3.74 25.33 0.80
CA LYS A 425 2.54 25.28 1.64
C LYS A 425 2.72 26.02 2.97
N GLN A 426 3.92 26.51 3.28
CA GLN A 426 4.20 27.27 4.48
C GLN A 426 4.10 28.77 4.19
N ASP A 427 3.06 29.42 4.70
CA ASP A 427 2.83 30.85 4.42
C ASP A 427 3.83 31.78 5.15
N LYS A 428 4.52 31.27 6.19
CA LYS A 428 5.36 32.08 7.10
C LYS A 428 6.86 31.81 6.98
N ILE A 429 7.28 30.92 6.08
CA ILE A 429 8.66 30.43 6.02
C ILE A 429 9.22 30.65 4.62
N GLU A 430 10.23 31.52 4.51
CA GLU A 430 10.88 31.82 3.22
C GLU A 430 11.94 30.78 2.81
N SER A 431 12.45 29.99 3.76
CA SER A 431 13.45 28.95 3.49
C SER A 431 13.33 27.76 4.44
N VAL A 432 13.71 26.57 3.97
CA VAL A 432 13.59 25.35 4.76
C VAL A 432 14.57 25.35 5.94
N PRO A 433 14.11 25.01 7.17
CA PRO A 433 15.01 24.83 8.32
C PRO A 433 16.08 23.77 8.07
N ILE A 434 17.32 24.04 8.49
CA ILE A 434 18.47 23.15 8.27
C ILE A 434 18.23 21.73 8.79
N ALA A 435 17.64 21.58 9.98
CA ALA A 435 17.31 20.26 10.54
C ALA A 435 16.43 19.43 9.60
N LYS A 436 15.48 20.07 8.91
CA LYS A 436 14.60 19.39 7.95
C LYS A 436 15.32 19.05 6.64
N ILE A 437 16.28 19.87 6.22
CA ILE A 437 17.15 19.54 5.08
C ILE A 437 17.98 18.29 5.40
N TYR A 438 18.55 18.19 6.61
CA TYR A 438 19.24 16.98 7.06
C TYR A 438 18.32 15.75 7.08
N LEU A 439 17.08 15.88 7.56
CA LEU A 439 16.10 14.80 7.54
C LEU A 439 15.84 14.27 6.12
N TYR A 440 15.60 15.18 5.17
CA TYR A 440 15.30 14.81 3.79
C TYR A 440 16.54 14.26 3.07
N LEU A 441 17.73 14.74 3.41
CA LEU A 441 18.97 14.11 2.95
C LEU A 441 19.09 12.67 3.50
N ASP A 442 18.73 12.44 4.76
CA ASP A 442 18.70 11.09 5.33
C ASP A 442 17.68 10.19 4.62
N PHE A 443 16.48 10.72 4.33
CA PHE A 443 15.46 10.03 3.53
C PHE A 443 15.95 9.62 2.15
N TYR A 444 16.65 10.51 1.45
CA TYR A 444 17.24 10.21 0.15
C TYR A 444 18.13 8.95 0.21
N TYR A 445 18.97 8.84 1.24
CA TYR A 445 19.87 7.69 1.40
C TYR A 445 19.15 6.38 1.79
N TYR A 446 17.88 6.42 2.24
CA TYR A 446 17.08 5.19 2.38
C TYR A 446 16.60 4.64 1.04
N PHE A 447 16.38 5.51 0.03
CA PHE A 447 16.00 5.10 -1.32
C PHE A 447 17.22 4.70 -2.16
N GLU A 448 18.30 5.49 -2.08
CA GLU A 448 19.56 5.29 -2.83
C GLU A 448 20.79 5.33 -1.90
N PRO A 449 21.12 4.21 -1.23
CA PRO A 449 22.18 4.17 -0.22
C PRO A 449 23.59 4.49 -0.76
N LYS A 450 23.84 4.28 -2.06
CA LYS A 450 25.13 4.63 -2.68
C LYS A 450 25.28 6.14 -2.89
N GLY A 451 24.17 6.86 -2.92
CA GLY A 451 24.08 8.31 -3.07
C GLY A 451 24.77 8.93 -4.29
N LYS A 452 24.98 8.15 -5.36
CA LYS A 452 25.66 8.64 -6.57
C LYS A 452 25.04 9.95 -7.10
N PRO A 453 23.72 10.05 -7.34
CA PRO A 453 23.11 11.31 -7.80
C PRO A 453 23.33 12.50 -6.86
N VAL A 454 23.11 12.34 -5.54
CA VAL A 454 23.32 13.44 -4.59
C VAL A 454 24.79 13.84 -4.48
N ASN A 455 25.72 12.88 -4.56
CA ASN A 455 27.14 13.19 -4.57
C ASN A 455 27.53 13.98 -5.82
N GLN A 456 26.96 13.64 -7.00
CA GLN A 456 27.18 14.43 -8.20
C GLN A 456 26.67 15.87 -8.07
N MET A 457 25.50 16.06 -7.45
CA MET A 457 24.94 17.38 -7.18
C MET A 457 25.73 18.14 -6.09
N ARG A 458 26.32 17.41 -5.13
CA ARG A 458 27.20 17.97 -4.11
C ARG A 458 28.47 18.52 -4.73
N GLU A 459 29.12 17.74 -5.59
CA GLU A 459 30.30 18.19 -6.33
C GLU A 459 29.98 19.40 -7.22
N LEU A 460 28.85 19.36 -7.95
CA LEU A 460 28.38 20.51 -8.72
C LEU A 460 28.23 21.77 -7.85
N THR A 461 27.66 21.59 -6.65
CA THR A 461 27.44 22.66 -5.68
C THR A 461 28.74 23.22 -5.12
N GLU A 462 29.70 22.35 -4.80
CA GLU A 462 31.03 22.74 -4.33
C GLU A 462 31.79 23.51 -5.40
N LEU A 463 31.72 23.09 -6.66
CA LEU A 463 32.42 23.73 -7.78
C LEU A 463 31.97 25.19 -7.97
N TYR A 464 30.67 25.47 -8.05
CA TYR A 464 30.24 26.87 -8.22
C TYR A 464 30.44 27.70 -6.94
N ARG A 465 30.39 27.08 -5.75
CA ARG A 465 30.68 27.75 -4.47
C ARG A 465 32.12 28.23 -4.33
N ARG A 466 33.05 27.75 -5.18
CA ARG A 466 34.44 28.25 -5.21
C ARG A 466 34.50 29.67 -5.74
N PHE A 467 33.75 30.00 -6.79
CA PHE A 467 33.79 31.33 -7.41
C PHE A 467 32.55 32.20 -7.12
N TYR A 468 31.39 31.62 -6.82
CA TYR A 468 30.13 32.34 -6.64
C TYR A 468 29.45 32.03 -5.30
N ARG A 469 28.97 33.08 -4.61
CA ARG A 469 28.15 32.99 -3.40
C ARG A 469 26.93 33.89 -3.51
N ALA A 470 25.84 33.53 -2.82
CA ALA A 470 24.72 34.43 -2.66
C ALA A 470 25.10 35.57 -1.70
N LYS A 471 24.52 36.77 -1.89
CA LYS A 471 24.84 37.94 -1.04
C LYS A 471 24.43 37.72 0.40
N SER A 472 23.18 37.30 0.60
CA SER A 472 22.57 37.11 1.92
C SER A 472 22.53 35.64 2.31
N GLN A 473 22.64 35.38 3.61
CA GLN A 473 22.37 34.08 4.22
C GLN A 473 20.95 33.57 3.96
N TYR A 474 19.96 34.47 3.83
CA TYR A 474 18.57 34.14 3.57
C TYR A 474 18.21 34.32 2.09
N ALA A 475 19.20 34.24 1.21
CA ALA A 475 18.94 34.43 -0.21
C ALA A 475 17.91 33.42 -0.72
N LYS A 476 17.05 33.93 -1.61
CA LYS A 476 16.07 33.12 -2.33
C LYS A 476 16.81 32.09 -3.18
N ALA A 477 16.17 30.95 -3.45
CA ALA A 477 16.78 29.86 -4.23
C ALA A 477 17.34 30.34 -5.58
N ASN A 478 16.67 31.27 -6.27
CA ASN A 478 17.13 31.82 -7.55
C ASN A 478 18.48 32.54 -7.46
N ALA A 479 18.79 33.17 -6.32
CA ALA A 479 20.07 33.83 -6.10
C ALA A 479 21.20 32.80 -5.91
N VAL A 480 20.92 31.73 -5.16
CA VAL A 480 21.88 30.63 -4.92
C VAL A 480 22.19 29.88 -6.21
N LEU A 481 21.16 29.62 -7.02
CA LEU A 481 21.22 28.74 -8.19
C LEU A 481 21.64 29.42 -9.49
N LYS A 482 21.97 30.72 -9.44
CA LYS A 482 22.25 31.53 -10.62
C LYS A 482 23.33 30.95 -11.56
N PRO A 483 24.45 30.37 -11.07
CA PRO A 483 25.42 29.72 -11.96
C PRO A 483 24.84 28.53 -12.73
N ILE A 484 23.96 27.74 -12.11
CA ILE A 484 23.29 26.60 -12.75
C ILE A 484 22.29 27.10 -13.80
N ASP A 485 21.51 28.13 -13.45
CA ASP A 485 20.53 28.72 -14.37
C ASP A 485 21.18 29.29 -15.63
N GLU A 486 22.29 30.03 -15.50
CA GLU A 486 23.03 30.56 -16.65
C GLU A 486 23.67 29.47 -17.51
N ALA A 487 24.23 28.43 -16.88
CA ALA A 487 24.80 27.30 -17.61
C ALA A 487 23.73 26.50 -18.37
N ALA A 488 22.59 26.23 -17.73
CA ALA A 488 21.47 25.54 -18.36
C ALA A 488 20.86 26.36 -19.50
N ASP A 489 20.67 27.68 -19.30
CA ASP A 489 20.10 28.57 -20.32
C ASP A 489 20.92 28.58 -21.62
N VAL A 490 22.26 28.60 -21.48
CA VAL A 490 23.17 28.49 -22.63
C VAL A 490 22.97 27.17 -23.36
N ILE A 491 23.02 26.04 -22.67
CA ILE A 491 22.88 24.72 -23.31
C ILE A 491 21.53 24.58 -24.03
N LEU A 492 20.46 25.12 -23.45
CA LEU A 492 19.11 25.04 -24.01
C LEU A 492 18.96 25.93 -25.27
N LYS A 493 19.53 27.14 -25.27
CA LYS A 493 19.35 28.12 -26.35
C LYS A 493 20.41 28.06 -27.45
N PHE A 494 21.59 27.52 -27.18
CA PHE A 494 22.71 27.59 -28.13
C PHE A 494 22.44 26.79 -29.41
N ASP A 495 22.86 27.26 -30.57
CA ASP A 495 22.68 26.54 -31.83
C ASP A 495 23.61 25.30 -31.90
N LYS A 496 23.05 24.13 -32.19
CA LYS A 496 23.84 22.89 -32.34
C LYS A 496 24.85 23.00 -33.48
N ALA A 497 24.56 23.79 -34.52
CA ALA A 497 25.46 23.97 -35.65
C ALA A 497 26.76 24.74 -35.31
N LEU A 498 26.77 25.45 -34.17
CA LEU A 498 27.90 26.29 -33.74
C LEU A 498 28.78 25.61 -32.66
N ALA A 499 28.34 24.50 -32.07
CA ALA A 499 29.10 23.74 -31.07
C ALA A 499 29.23 22.28 -31.51
N ASN A 500 30.29 22.02 -32.28
CA ASN A 500 30.49 20.73 -32.95
C ASN A 500 31.02 19.63 -32.02
N ASN A 501 31.52 19.98 -30.84
CA ASN A 501 32.04 19.04 -29.85
C ASN A 501 31.77 19.52 -28.40
N ILE A 502 31.99 18.62 -27.45
CA ILE A 502 31.77 18.83 -26.00
C ILE A 502 32.65 19.97 -25.46
N GLU A 503 33.89 20.07 -25.95
CA GLU A 503 34.84 21.12 -25.57
C GLU A 503 34.32 22.51 -25.96
N SER A 504 33.85 22.69 -27.21
CA SER A 504 33.28 23.97 -27.66
C SER A 504 32.08 24.39 -26.79
N LEU A 505 31.19 23.45 -26.46
CA LEU A 505 30.05 23.74 -25.59
C LEU A 505 30.48 24.15 -24.18
N THR A 506 31.55 23.51 -23.67
CA THR A 506 32.17 23.85 -22.38
C THR A 506 32.72 25.27 -22.39
N ASP A 507 33.45 25.66 -23.44
CA ASP A 507 34.01 27.01 -23.58
C ASP A 507 32.92 28.09 -23.63
N ILE A 508 31.81 27.81 -24.32
CA ILE A 508 30.68 28.74 -24.42
C ILE A 508 30.02 28.93 -23.04
N VAL A 509 29.81 27.85 -22.29
CA VAL A 509 29.25 27.92 -20.92
C VAL A 509 30.21 28.67 -20.00
N ALA A 510 31.51 28.38 -20.04
CA ALA A 510 32.54 29.09 -19.27
C ALA A 510 32.59 30.59 -19.60
N GLY A 511 32.46 30.95 -20.87
CA GLY A 511 32.39 32.34 -21.33
C GLY A 511 31.17 33.08 -20.77
N ARG A 512 29.99 32.42 -20.74
CA ARG A 512 28.79 33.00 -20.13
C ARG A 512 28.95 33.23 -18.64
N LEU A 513 29.51 32.27 -17.92
CA LEU A 513 29.73 32.36 -16.48
C LEU A 513 30.80 33.40 -16.12
N SER A 514 31.84 33.54 -16.94
CA SER A 514 32.82 34.63 -16.80
C SER A 514 32.15 36.00 -16.92
N LYS A 515 31.19 36.14 -17.84
CA LYS A 515 30.38 37.37 -17.95
C LYS A 515 29.50 37.58 -16.72
N LEU A 516 28.89 36.52 -16.16
CA LEU A 516 28.14 36.60 -14.90
C LEU A 516 29.04 37.13 -13.78
N MET A 517 30.23 36.58 -13.60
CA MET A 517 31.16 37.01 -12.54
C MET A 517 31.66 38.44 -12.72
N ASN A 518 31.93 38.88 -13.95
CA ASN A 518 32.23 40.28 -14.23
C ASN A 518 31.08 41.21 -13.80
N ASN A 519 29.83 40.81 -14.02
CA ASN A 519 28.67 41.57 -13.59
C ASN A 519 28.49 41.54 -12.06
N VAL A 520 28.81 40.43 -11.40
CA VAL A 520 28.80 40.30 -9.93
C VAL A 520 29.84 41.25 -9.31
N ARG A 521 31.07 41.28 -9.84
CA ARG A 521 32.13 42.22 -9.40
C ARG A 521 31.74 43.68 -9.60
N ARG A 522 31.07 44.00 -10.72
CA ARG A 522 30.54 45.34 -11.02
C ARG A 522 29.25 45.67 -10.26
N ARG A 523 28.77 44.78 -9.39
CA ARG A 523 27.50 44.90 -8.65
C ARG A 523 26.27 45.06 -9.54
N ALA A 524 26.38 44.71 -10.83
CA ALA A 524 25.30 44.73 -11.81
C ALA A 524 24.48 43.44 -11.82
N ALA A 525 24.90 42.41 -11.08
CA ALA A 525 24.20 41.15 -10.92
C ALA A 525 24.20 40.70 -9.45
N GLU A 526 23.13 40.01 -9.05
CA GLU A 526 23.02 39.37 -7.73
C GLU A 526 24.10 38.29 -7.53
N GLY A 527 24.70 38.27 -6.33
CA GLY A 527 25.80 37.41 -5.92
C GLY A 527 26.97 38.18 -5.29
N LYS A 528 27.91 37.46 -4.71
CA LYS A 528 29.24 37.93 -4.27
C LYS A 528 30.30 36.89 -4.61
N PRO A 529 31.55 37.29 -4.90
CA PRO A 529 32.64 36.33 -5.02
C PRO A 529 32.91 35.68 -3.65
N THR A 530 33.49 34.49 -3.65
CA THR A 530 33.91 33.84 -2.40
C THR A 530 35.04 34.63 -1.76
N PHE A 531 34.94 34.93 -0.47
CA PHE A 531 36.02 35.58 0.28
C PHE A 531 36.77 34.61 1.19
N ALA A 532 38.06 34.84 1.35
CA ALA A 532 38.92 34.19 2.34
C ALA A 532 39.47 35.25 3.31
N PHE A 533 39.66 34.85 4.56
CA PHE A 533 40.30 35.69 5.57
C PHE A 533 41.81 35.45 5.53
N VAL A 534 42.55 36.40 4.97
CA VAL A 534 44.01 36.31 4.76
C VAL A 534 44.63 37.60 5.26
N ASP A 535 45.67 37.49 6.08
CA ASP A 535 46.40 38.64 6.67
C ASP A 535 45.51 39.62 7.45
N GLY A 536 44.51 39.11 8.17
CA GLY A 536 43.61 39.94 8.99
C GLY A 536 42.58 40.77 8.20
N LYS A 537 42.50 40.59 6.88
CA LYS A 537 41.51 41.24 6.00
C LYS A 537 40.74 40.20 5.18
N TRP A 538 39.48 40.49 4.86
CA TRP A 538 38.74 39.72 3.87
C TRP A 538 39.20 40.10 2.47
N LYS A 539 39.54 39.11 1.65
CA LYS A 539 39.91 39.28 0.25
C LYS A 539 39.19 38.23 -0.60
N PRO A 540 39.01 38.46 -1.93
CA PRO A 540 38.58 37.39 -2.83
C PRO A 540 39.46 36.15 -2.63
N ALA A 541 38.82 34.99 -2.47
CA ALA A 541 39.50 33.73 -2.17
C ALA A 541 40.35 33.23 -3.34
N LEU A 542 40.03 33.68 -4.55
CA LEU A 542 40.70 33.29 -5.79
C LEU A 542 41.25 34.53 -6.48
N ASN A 543 42.43 34.39 -7.07
CA ASN A 543 42.94 35.38 -8.02
C ASN A 543 42.20 35.29 -9.38
N SER A 544 42.51 36.20 -10.30
CA SER A 544 41.82 36.27 -11.60
C SER A 544 41.99 35.02 -12.47
N GLU A 545 43.15 34.37 -12.42
CA GLU A 545 43.42 33.14 -13.19
C GLU A 545 42.77 31.92 -12.54
N GLU A 546 42.86 31.81 -11.22
CA GLU A 546 42.22 30.75 -10.43
C GLU A 546 40.69 30.81 -10.54
N GLU A 547 40.09 32.01 -10.58
CA GLU A 547 38.66 32.16 -10.81
C GLU A 547 38.26 31.68 -12.20
N ARG A 548 39.05 32.00 -13.24
CA ARG A 548 38.81 31.49 -14.60
C ARG A 548 38.88 29.96 -14.63
N GLN A 549 39.86 29.38 -13.95
CA GLN A 549 39.98 27.93 -13.87
C GLN A 549 38.79 27.31 -13.11
N ALA A 550 38.38 27.88 -11.98
CA ALA A 550 37.22 27.40 -11.22
C ALA A 550 35.91 27.49 -12.02
N ILE A 551 35.73 28.55 -12.82
CA ILE A 551 34.60 28.68 -13.75
C ILE A 551 34.67 27.60 -14.83
N TYR A 552 35.84 27.35 -15.39
CA TYR A 552 36.04 26.31 -16.41
C TYR A 552 35.76 24.91 -15.84
N ASP A 553 36.26 24.61 -14.65
CA ASP A 553 36.04 23.31 -13.98
C ASP A 553 34.55 23.05 -13.74
N PHE A 554 33.80 24.07 -13.28
CA PHE A 554 32.34 23.97 -13.17
C PHE A 554 31.67 23.76 -14.51
N ALA A 555 32.03 24.55 -15.53
CA ALA A 555 31.44 24.44 -16.87
C ALA A 555 31.69 23.05 -17.46
N LYS A 556 32.92 22.54 -17.34
CA LYS A 556 33.32 21.21 -17.78
C LYS A 556 32.52 20.13 -17.06
N TYR A 557 32.42 20.21 -15.73
CA TYR A 557 31.65 19.24 -14.96
C TYR A 557 30.15 19.26 -15.33
N PHE A 558 29.56 20.44 -15.48
CA PHE A 558 28.15 20.58 -15.87
C PHE A 558 27.87 20.03 -17.28
N VAL A 559 28.77 20.27 -18.24
CA VAL A 559 28.61 19.80 -19.62
C VAL A 559 28.93 18.31 -19.76
N GLU A 560 30.07 17.86 -19.24
CA GLU A 560 30.55 16.47 -19.41
C GLU A 560 29.80 15.49 -18.51
N VAL A 561 29.70 15.78 -17.21
CA VAL A 561 29.17 14.82 -16.22
C VAL A 561 27.65 14.90 -16.11
N ILE A 562 27.10 16.11 -16.02
CA ILE A 562 25.66 16.30 -15.84
C ILE A 562 24.93 16.19 -17.19
N PHE A 563 25.23 17.06 -18.15
CA PHE A 563 24.50 17.11 -19.41
C PHE A 563 24.79 15.90 -20.30
N ASN A 564 26.06 15.62 -20.62
CA ASN A 564 26.39 14.51 -21.51
C ASN A 564 26.37 13.15 -20.80
N GLY A 565 26.92 13.05 -19.59
CA GLY A 565 26.95 11.80 -18.83
C GLY A 565 25.58 11.38 -18.33
N SER A 566 24.94 12.21 -17.50
CA SER A 566 23.69 11.84 -16.81
C SER A 566 22.46 12.00 -17.70
N LEU A 567 22.42 13.07 -18.51
CA LEU A 567 21.28 13.37 -19.39
C LEU A 567 21.48 12.92 -20.85
N LYS A 568 22.61 12.28 -21.17
CA LYS A 568 22.93 11.75 -22.52
C LYS A 568 22.92 12.83 -23.63
N GLY A 569 23.23 14.08 -23.28
CA GLY A 569 23.26 15.20 -24.23
C GLY A 569 21.88 15.65 -24.73
N ASP A 570 20.80 15.21 -24.08
CA ASP A 570 19.43 15.53 -24.48
C ASP A 570 18.96 16.84 -23.83
N ARG A 571 18.77 17.88 -24.65
CA ARG A 571 18.27 19.19 -24.20
C ARG A 571 16.85 19.14 -23.66
N ALA A 572 16.00 18.24 -24.19
CA ALA A 572 14.63 18.11 -23.70
C ALA A 572 14.61 17.51 -22.29
N ARG A 573 15.57 16.63 -21.97
CA ARG A 573 15.76 16.11 -20.61
C ARG A 573 16.30 17.17 -19.66
N LEU A 574 17.23 18.01 -20.11
CA LEU A 574 17.70 19.13 -19.31
C LEU A 574 16.56 20.13 -19.07
N ALA A 575 15.68 20.36 -20.03
CA ALA A 575 14.54 21.25 -19.85
C ALA A 575 13.50 20.67 -18.86
N GLY A 576 12.83 21.56 -18.13
CA GLY A 576 11.69 21.20 -17.28
C GLY A 576 12.08 20.47 -16.01
N THR A 577 11.60 19.24 -15.83
CA THR A 577 11.57 18.56 -14.53
C THR A 577 12.97 18.19 -13.99
N GLN A 578 13.90 17.73 -14.83
CA GLN A 578 15.23 17.34 -14.34
C GLN A 578 16.05 18.55 -13.89
N LEU A 579 15.99 19.68 -14.61
CA LEU A 579 16.62 20.92 -14.14
C LEU A 579 16.02 21.38 -12.82
N ASN A 580 14.70 21.26 -12.63
CA ASN A 580 14.08 21.55 -11.34
C ASN A 580 14.61 20.63 -10.23
N LEU A 581 14.82 19.33 -10.49
CA LEU A 581 15.42 18.42 -9.51
C LEU A 581 16.86 18.78 -9.16
N ILE A 582 17.68 19.12 -10.17
CA ILE A 582 19.06 19.58 -9.99
C ILE A 582 19.07 20.85 -9.13
N ARG A 583 18.21 21.83 -9.48
CA ARG A 583 18.05 23.09 -8.76
C ARG A 583 17.62 22.87 -7.32
N ASP A 584 16.53 22.13 -7.10
CA ASP A 584 15.99 21.84 -5.77
C ASP A 584 17.06 21.16 -4.90
N THR A 585 17.77 20.17 -5.44
CA THR A 585 18.84 19.46 -4.72
C THR A 585 20.02 20.39 -4.39
N CYS A 586 20.49 21.17 -5.36
CA CYS A 586 21.66 22.04 -5.18
C CYS A 586 21.40 23.20 -4.21
N ASP A 587 20.18 23.76 -4.15
CA ASP A 587 19.82 24.79 -3.17
C ASP A 587 19.96 24.25 -1.74
N TYR A 588 19.44 23.04 -1.50
CA TYR A 588 19.54 22.42 -0.19
C TYR A 588 20.95 21.98 0.18
N LEU A 589 21.72 21.44 -0.76
CA LEU A 589 23.13 21.10 -0.53
C LEU A 589 23.96 22.35 -0.24
N TYR A 590 23.70 23.46 -0.95
CA TYR A 590 24.36 24.75 -0.69
C TYR A 590 24.11 25.20 0.75
N ARG A 591 22.85 25.15 1.20
CA ARG A 591 22.46 25.55 2.57
C ARG A 591 23.12 24.68 3.64
N LEU A 592 23.25 23.37 3.39
CA LEU A 592 23.96 22.48 4.32
C LEU A 592 25.44 22.81 4.43
N GLU A 593 26.10 23.06 3.30
CA GLU A 593 27.52 23.39 3.32
C GLU A 593 27.77 24.80 3.90
N ASP A 594 26.83 25.73 3.75
CA ASP A 594 26.89 27.04 4.42
C ASP A 594 26.73 26.90 5.94
N ASP A 595 25.81 26.05 6.41
CA ASP A 595 25.64 25.77 7.85
C ASP A 595 26.89 25.13 8.47
N LYS A 596 27.53 24.19 7.76
CA LYS A 596 28.81 23.60 8.19
C LYS A 596 29.90 24.64 8.33
N GLN A 597 30.10 25.48 7.31
CA GLN A 597 31.14 26.53 7.33
C GLN A 597 30.94 27.50 8.49
N ARG A 598 29.69 27.84 8.84
CA ARG A 598 29.40 28.72 9.99
C ARG A 598 29.69 28.07 11.33
N LYS A 599 29.47 26.75 11.47
CA LYS A 599 29.85 26.04 12.69
C LYS A 599 31.37 26.01 12.89
N GLU A 600 32.12 26.01 11.80
CA GLU A 600 33.58 25.99 11.80
C GLU A 600 34.19 27.40 11.96
N GLN A 601 33.53 28.45 11.46
CA GLN A 601 34.01 29.83 11.53
C GLN A 601 33.52 30.54 12.79
N LYS A 602 34.46 31.11 13.57
CA LYS A 602 34.16 31.90 14.78
C LYS A 602 33.82 33.38 14.51
N GLN A 603 33.94 33.85 13.27
CA GLN A 603 33.72 35.25 12.88
C GLN A 603 32.81 35.33 11.67
N ASP A 604 31.87 36.26 11.70
CA ASP A 604 30.93 36.51 10.61
C ASP A 604 31.64 37.09 9.38
N GLN A 605 31.45 36.44 8.24
CA GLN A 605 31.93 36.92 6.95
C GLN A 605 31.11 38.15 6.52
N PRO A 606 31.73 39.28 6.16
CA PRO A 606 31.01 40.47 5.72
C PRO A 606 30.32 40.21 4.37
N ASP A 607 29.17 40.87 4.18
CA ASP A 607 28.42 40.78 2.92
C ASP A 607 29.10 41.51 1.77
N GLU A 608 29.88 42.55 2.08
CA GLU A 608 30.67 43.33 1.14
C GLU A 608 32.04 43.67 1.74
N LEU A 609 33.07 43.75 0.89
CA LEU A 609 34.37 44.27 1.30
C LEU A 609 34.25 45.79 1.54
N PRO A 610 34.82 46.35 2.63
CA PRO A 610 34.80 47.78 2.86
C PRO A 610 35.47 48.52 1.68
N GLU A 611 34.80 49.56 1.17
CA GLU A 611 35.30 50.42 0.08
C GLU A 611 36.49 51.25 0.56
N THR A 612 37.64 50.60 0.66
CA THR A 612 38.94 51.27 0.71
C THR A 612 39.90 50.42 -0.09
N GLU A 613 40.39 51.00 -1.18
CA GLU A 613 41.41 50.47 -2.11
C GLU A 613 40.90 49.55 -3.24
N THR A 614 39.97 50.05 -4.05
CA THR A 614 39.88 49.71 -5.50
C THR A 614 40.61 50.76 -6.35
N GLU A 615 41.81 51.16 -5.93
CA GLU A 615 42.81 51.77 -6.80
C GLU A 615 44.09 50.96 -6.61
N LEU A 616 44.62 50.41 -7.70
CA LEU A 616 45.81 49.53 -7.83
C LEU A 616 45.56 48.02 -7.75
N ALA A 617 45.02 47.48 -8.85
CA ALA A 617 45.51 46.25 -9.48
C ALA A 617 45.16 46.25 -10.98
#